data_AF-A0A1H7B9L8-F1
#
_entry.id   AF-A0A1H7B9L8-F1
#
_cell.length_a   1.000
_cell.length_b   1.000
_cell.length_c   1.000
_cell.angle_alpha   90.00
_cell.angle_beta   90.00
_cell.angle_gamma   90.00
#
_symmetry.space_group_name_H-M   'P 1'
#
loop_
_entity.id
_entity.type
_entity.pdbx_description
1 polymer ?
#
loop_
_entity_poly.entity_id
_entity_poly.type
_entity_poly.pdbx_seq_one_letter_code
_entity_poly.pdbx_strand_id
1 'polypeptide(L)'
;MEEVENGYFAQKIFDYLSVNNPDLLSDPAILSDLTKSCIDKFIALDISGVNVLEATQISLRETLDDIASPYSYLKSFLDSNADSVQRESGIRIPDSPSEIYAAALKNKQEIANYVAAIETSNTDLIRKQAKSLAIALLLSRKDS
;
A
#
# COMPACT_ATOMS: atom_id res chain seq x y z
N MET A 1 -5.74 16.96 -23.11
CA MET A 1 -6.45 16.74 -21.82
C MET A 1 -5.60 15.82 -20.94
N GLU A 2 -5.11 14.70 -21.48
CA GLU A 2 -4.21 13.74 -20.79
C GLU A 2 -2.95 14.35 -20.12
N GLU A 3 -2.21 15.26 -20.75
CA GLU A 3 -0.98 15.80 -20.14
C GLU A 3 -1.23 16.65 -18.88
N VAL A 4 -2.35 17.37 -18.82
CA VAL A 4 -2.68 18.26 -17.69
C VAL A 4 -3.21 17.45 -16.50
N GLU A 5 -4.02 16.42 -16.76
CA GLU A 5 -4.55 15.51 -15.73
C GLU A 5 -3.44 14.60 -15.18
N ASN A 6 -2.53 14.13 -16.03
CA ASN A 6 -1.35 13.38 -15.61
C ASN A 6 -0.45 14.22 -14.68
N GLY A 7 -0.22 15.50 -15.01
CA GLY A 7 0.51 16.42 -14.15
C GLY A 7 -0.19 16.69 -12.80
N TYR A 8 -1.51 16.85 -12.79
CA TYR A 8 -2.27 17.07 -11.56
C TYR A 8 -2.24 15.85 -10.62
N PHE A 9 -2.55 14.65 -11.13
CA PHE A 9 -2.54 13.43 -10.32
C PHE A 9 -1.14 13.13 -9.80
N ALA A 10 -0.11 13.22 -10.64
CA ALA A 10 1.28 13.02 -10.23
C ALA A 10 1.68 13.96 -9.09
N GLN A 11 1.35 15.26 -9.19
CA GLN A 11 1.67 16.23 -8.14
C GLN A 11 0.94 15.90 -6.83
N LYS A 12 -0.35 15.55 -6.89
CA LYS A 12 -1.12 15.24 -5.68
C LYS A 12 -0.66 13.97 -4.98
N ILE A 13 -0.31 12.94 -5.75
CA ILE A 13 0.26 11.71 -5.22
C ILE A 13 1.64 12.00 -4.64
N PHE A 14 2.49 12.77 -5.32
CA PHE A 14 3.80 13.16 -4.81
C PHE A 14 3.68 13.93 -3.48
N ASP A 15 2.83 14.96 -3.43
CA ASP A 15 2.59 15.75 -2.22
C ASP A 15 2.19 14.82 -1.05
N TYR A 16 1.25 13.91 -1.30
CA TYR A 16 0.79 12.96 -0.30
C TYR A 16 1.91 12.03 0.19
N LEU A 17 2.66 11.41 -0.74
CA LEU A 17 3.74 10.49 -0.41
C LEU A 17 4.86 11.21 0.34
N SER A 18 5.21 12.44 -0.05
CA SER A 18 6.28 13.21 0.59
C SER A 18 6.02 13.47 2.08
N VAL A 19 4.75 13.53 2.49
CA VAL A 19 4.34 13.73 3.88
C VAL A 19 4.16 12.40 4.62
N ASN A 20 3.49 11.43 3.99
CA ASN A 20 3.01 10.23 4.70
C ASN A 20 3.92 9.01 4.53
N ASN A 21 4.57 8.86 3.37
CA ASN A 21 5.40 7.70 3.01
C ASN A 21 6.59 8.13 2.12
N PRO A 22 7.49 9.01 2.61
CA PRO A 22 8.52 9.63 1.77
C PRO A 22 9.53 8.64 1.20
N ASP A 23 9.69 7.48 1.83
CA ASP A 23 10.55 6.40 1.35
C ASP A 23 10.04 5.72 0.08
N LEU A 24 8.74 5.80 -0.22
CA LEU A 24 8.22 5.35 -1.52
C LEU A 24 8.70 6.22 -2.68
N LEU A 25 9.12 7.46 -2.42
CA LEU A 25 9.66 8.35 -3.45
C LEU A 25 11.12 8.02 -3.83
N SER A 26 11.75 7.09 -3.11
CA SER A 26 13.09 6.59 -3.48
C SER A 26 13.07 5.76 -4.77
N ASP A 27 11.90 5.23 -5.15
CA ASP A 27 11.68 4.51 -6.39
C ASP A 27 10.76 5.32 -7.32
N PRO A 28 11.30 5.91 -8.40
CA PRO A 28 10.51 6.71 -9.33
C PRO A 28 9.44 5.91 -10.08
N ALA A 29 9.57 4.58 -10.16
CA ALA A 29 8.55 3.73 -10.78
C ALA A 29 7.24 3.74 -9.98
N ILE A 30 7.32 3.84 -8.65
CA ILE A 30 6.13 3.84 -7.77
C ILE A 30 5.24 5.05 -8.07
N LEU A 31 5.82 6.25 -8.16
CA LEU A 31 5.03 7.45 -8.49
C LEU A 31 4.37 7.32 -9.87
N SER A 32 5.10 6.79 -10.85
CA SER A 32 4.56 6.58 -12.20
C SER A 32 3.41 5.57 -12.21
N ASP A 33 3.57 4.43 -11.54
CA ASP A 33 2.58 3.37 -11.49
C ASP A 33 1.31 3.81 -10.76
N LEU A 34 1.48 4.58 -9.69
CA LEU A 34 0.37 5.16 -8.94
C LEU A 34 -0.40 6.21 -9.74
N THR A 35 0.34 7.07 -10.45
CA THR A 35 -0.27 8.07 -11.32
C THR A 35 -1.08 7.38 -12.42
N LYS A 36 -0.52 6.33 -13.02
CA LYS A 36 -1.22 5.53 -14.03
C LYS A 36 -2.47 4.86 -13.47
N SER A 37 -2.38 4.20 -12.32
CA SER A 37 -3.52 3.58 -11.65
C SER A 37 -4.64 4.58 -11.32
N CYS A 38 -4.27 5.79 -10.89
CA CYS A 38 -5.21 6.88 -10.63
C CYS A 38 -5.92 7.35 -11.91
N ILE A 39 -5.17 7.48 -13.02
CA ILE A 39 -5.72 7.85 -14.33
C ILE A 39 -6.67 6.76 -14.83
N ASP A 40 -6.28 5.48 -14.74
CA ASP A 40 -7.12 4.36 -15.19
C ASP A 40 -8.46 4.34 -14.43
N LYS A 41 -8.45 4.57 -13.11
CA LYS A 41 -9.67 4.72 -12.30
C LYS A 41 -10.50 5.94 -12.71
N PHE A 42 -9.85 7.08 -12.93
CA PHE A 42 -10.52 8.30 -13.38
C PHE A 42 -11.26 8.07 -14.71
N ILE A 43 -10.58 7.49 -15.70
CA ILE A 43 -11.15 7.18 -17.02
C ILE A 43 -12.35 6.23 -16.87
N ALA A 44 -12.24 5.20 -16.02
CA ALA A 44 -13.35 4.28 -15.77
C ALA A 44 -14.58 4.98 -15.16
N LEU A 45 -14.38 5.93 -14.25
CA LEU A 45 -15.45 6.72 -13.63
C LEU A 45 -16.08 7.71 -14.62
N ASP A 46 -15.26 8.38 -15.45
CA ASP A 46 -15.72 9.30 -16.49
C ASP A 46 -16.57 8.58 -17.55
N ILE A 47 -16.12 7.42 -18.01
CA ILE A 47 -16.89 6.54 -18.91
C ILE A 47 -18.21 6.09 -18.26
N SER A 48 -18.24 5.92 -16.95
CA SER A 48 -19.44 5.54 -16.20
C SER A 48 -20.41 6.72 -15.98
N GLY A 49 -20.09 7.92 -16.48
CA GLY A 49 -20.93 9.11 -16.39
C GLY A 49 -20.82 9.85 -15.05
N VAL A 50 -19.80 9.54 -14.24
CA VAL A 50 -19.48 10.32 -13.04
C VAL A 50 -18.95 11.69 -13.48
N ASN A 51 -19.36 12.76 -12.81
CA ASN A 51 -18.88 14.08 -13.19
C ASN A 51 -17.35 14.18 -12.98
N VAL A 52 -16.66 14.94 -13.84
CA VAL A 52 -15.19 15.03 -13.85
C VAL A 52 -14.59 15.39 -12.49
N LEU A 53 -15.23 16.29 -11.73
CA LEU A 53 -14.73 16.70 -10.42
C LEU A 53 -14.82 15.56 -9.40
N GLU A 54 -15.95 14.85 -9.38
CA GLU A 54 -16.19 13.71 -8.51
C GLU A 54 -15.32 12.52 -8.93
N ALA A 55 -15.17 12.25 -10.23
CA ALA A 55 -14.27 11.23 -10.75
C ALA A 55 -12.83 11.49 -10.32
N THR A 56 -12.37 12.75 -10.38
CA THR A 56 -11.05 13.18 -9.91
C THR A 56 -10.87 12.93 -8.41
N GLN A 57 -11.88 13.28 -7.60
CA GLN A 57 -11.81 13.10 -6.15
C GLN A 57 -11.81 11.62 -5.74
N ILE A 58 -12.67 10.82 -6.37
CA ILE A 58 -12.79 9.39 -6.09
C ILE A 58 -11.50 8.66 -6.51
N SER A 59 -10.99 8.91 -7.72
CA SER A 59 -9.79 8.24 -8.21
C SER A 59 -8.56 8.54 -7.35
N LEU A 60 -8.38 9.79 -6.93
CA LEU A 60 -7.33 10.18 -5.99
C LEU A 60 -7.51 9.49 -4.64
N ARG A 61 -8.70 9.62 -4.03
CA ARG A 61 -8.95 9.03 -2.71
C ARG A 61 -8.69 7.54 -2.71
N GLU A 62 -9.25 6.81 -3.67
CA GLU A 62 -9.06 5.36 -3.76
C GLU A 62 -7.61 4.98 -4.01
N THR A 63 -6.88 5.73 -4.84
CA THR A 63 -5.46 5.47 -5.07
C THR A 63 -4.64 5.71 -3.81
N LEU A 64 -4.92 6.78 -3.07
CA LEU A 64 -4.23 7.10 -1.82
C LEU A 64 -4.57 6.10 -0.71
N ASP A 65 -5.82 5.68 -0.59
CA ASP A 65 -6.27 4.66 0.38
C ASP A 65 -5.65 3.28 0.09
N ASP A 66 -5.52 2.92 -1.19
CA ASP A 66 -4.85 1.68 -1.62
C ASP A 66 -3.38 1.63 -1.18
N ILE A 67 -2.72 2.79 -1.12
CA ILE A 67 -1.32 2.92 -0.72
C ILE A 67 -1.21 3.00 0.79
N ALA A 68 -1.86 3.99 1.39
CA ALA A 68 -1.47 4.50 2.69
C ALA A 68 -1.80 3.55 3.83
N SER A 69 -2.96 2.90 3.79
CA SER A 69 -3.39 2.07 4.90
C SER A 69 -2.60 0.75 4.96
N PRO A 70 -2.45 -0.04 3.87
CA PRO A 70 -1.77 -1.32 3.94
C PRO A 70 -0.24 -1.19 4.04
N TYR A 71 0.35 -0.24 3.29
CA TYR A 71 1.80 -0.06 3.27
C TYR A 71 2.33 0.47 4.59
N SER A 72 1.77 1.58 5.11
CA SER A 72 2.28 2.19 6.34
C SER A 72 2.14 1.25 7.54
N TYR A 73 1.07 0.43 7.57
CA TYR A 73 0.89 -0.58 8.60
C TYR A 73 1.91 -1.71 8.49
N LEU A 74 2.11 -2.25 7.29
CA LEU A 74 3.08 -3.32 7.06
C LEU A 74 4.49 -2.84 7.40
N LYS A 75 4.86 -1.62 6.97
CA LYS A 75 6.16 -1.04 7.25
C LYS A 75 6.38 -0.85 8.76
N SER A 76 5.46 -0.18 9.45
CA SER A 76 5.54 0.03 10.91
C SER A 76 5.64 -1.30 11.66
N PHE A 77 4.92 -2.32 11.18
CA PHE A 77 4.99 -3.66 11.72
C PHE A 77 6.37 -4.31 11.53
N LEU A 78 6.93 -4.26 10.33
CA LEU A 78 8.25 -4.81 10.02
C LEU A 78 9.33 -4.08 10.83
N ASP A 79 9.30 -2.75 10.89
CA ASP A 79 10.24 -1.95 11.68
C ASP A 79 10.23 -2.34 13.16
N SER A 80 9.05 -2.65 13.71
CA SER A 80 8.90 -3.02 15.12
C SER A 80 9.22 -4.49 15.42
N ASN A 81 9.19 -5.37 14.43
CA ASN A 81 9.22 -6.83 14.63
C ASN A 81 10.26 -7.57 13.79
N ALA A 82 11.10 -6.87 13.03
CA ALA A 82 12.01 -7.47 12.05
C ALA A 82 12.84 -8.62 12.62
N ASP A 83 13.52 -8.39 13.74
CA ASP A 83 14.37 -9.41 14.39
C ASP A 83 13.58 -10.65 14.81
N SER A 84 12.36 -10.46 15.32
CA SER A 84 11.51 -11.56 15.79
C SER A 84 10.94 -12.34 14.62
N VAL A 85 10.50 -11.64 13.57
CA VAL A 85 10.00 -12.26 12.33
C VAL A 85 11.11 -13.08 11.68
N GLN A 86 12.30 -12.49 11.48
CA GLN A 86 13.41 -13.17 10.81
C GLN A 86 13.91 -14.38 11.62
N ARG A 87 14.08 -14.24 12.94
CA ARG A 87 14.58 -15.31 13.82
C ARG A 87 13.61 -16.47 13.94
N GLU A 88 12.31 -16.20 14.05
CA GLU A 88 11.32 -17.24 14.32
C GLU A 88 10.75 -17.90 13.06
N SER A 89 10.62 -17.15 11.96
CA SER A 89 10.09 -17.71 10.70
C SER A 89 11.19 -18.23 9.78
N GLY A 90 12.44 -17.78 9.95
CA GLY A 90 13.54 -18.05 9.02
C GLY A 90 13.35 -17.38 7.65
N ILE A 91 12.38 -16.47 7.52
CA ILE A 91 12.05 -15.81 6.26
C ILE A 91 12.81 -14.49 6.12
N ARG A 92 13.32 -14.23 4.91
CA ARG A 92 13.88 -12.93 4.54
C ARG A 92 12.77 -11.89 4.47
N ILE A 93 12.92 -10.84 5.26
CA ILE A 93 12.04 -9.65 5.24
C ILE A 93 12.36 -8.85 3.96
N PRO A 94 11.39 -8.14 3.35
CA PRO A 94 11.69 -7.29 2.21
C PRO A 94 12.56 -6.12 2.66
N ASP A 95 13.66 -5.87 1.94
CA ASP A 95 14.69 -4.92 2.38
C ASP A 95 14.51 -3.52 1.76
N SER A 96 13.61 -3.39 0.77
CA SER A 96 13.39 -2.16 0.02
C SER A 96 11.93 -1.66 0.12
N PRO A 97 11.69 -0.33 0.14
CA PRO A 97 10.35 0.24 0.13
C PRO A 97 9.47 -0.31 -0.99
N SER A 98 10.02 -0.51 -2.18
CA SER A 98 9.31 -1.07 -3.34
C SER A 98 8.87 -2.51 -3.13
N GLU A 99 9.70 -3.36 -2.52
CA GLU A 99 9.31 -4.74 -2.22
C GLU A 99 8.24 -4.80 -1.13
N ILE A 100 8.32 -3.94 -0.11
CA ILE A 100 7.29 -3.81 0.93
C ILE A 100 5.97 -3.33 0.30
N TYR A 101 6.04 -2.35 -0.59
CA TYR A 101 4.90 -1.83 -1.31
C TYR A 101 4.21 -2.90 -2.19
N ALA A 102 4.98 -3.65 -2.97
CA ALA A 102 4.44 -4.74 -3.77
C ALA A 102 3.80 -5.85 -2.91
N ALA A 103 4.41 -6.17 -1.76
CA ALA A 103 3.85 -7.13 -0.81
C ALA A 103 2.55 -6.61 -0.19
N ALA A 104 2.48 -5.32 0.14
CA ALA A 104 1.29 -4.68 0.69
C ALA A 104 0.11 -4.70 -0.30
N LEU A 105 0.37 -4.40 -1.58
CA LEU A 105 -0.64 -4.47 -2.64
C LEU A 105 -1.19 -5.89 -2.83
N LYS A 106 -0.30 -6.89 -2.91
CA LYS A 106 -0.70 -8.29 -3.17
C LYS A 106 -1.60 -8.88 -2.08
N ASN A 107 -1.47 -8.38 -0.86
CA ASN A 107 -2.13 -8.95 0.32
C ASN A 107 -2.95 -7.90 1.09
N LYS A 108 -3.48 -6.92 0.34
CA LYS A 108 -4.21 -5.78 0.89
C LYS A 108 -5.35 -6.22 1.82
N GLN A 109 -6.09 -7.25 1.44
CA GLN A 109 -7.25 -7.73 2.21
C GLN A 109 -6.83 -8.42 3.50
N GLU A 110 -5.80 -9.25 3.46
CA GLU A 110 -5.23 -9.87 4.64
C GLU A 110 -4.77 -8.78 5.61
N ILE A 111 -3.94 -7.84 5.15
CA ILE A 111 -3.44 -6.73 5.98
C ILE A 111 -4.60 -5.98 6.62
N ALA A 112 -5.64 -5.59 5.85
CA ALA A 112 -6.81 -4.90 6.38
C ALA A 112 -7.55 -5.71 7.47
N ASN A 113 -7.71 -7.02 7.28
CA ASN A 113 -8.32 -7.90 8.27
C ASN A 113 -7.48 -7.96 9.56
N TYR A 114 -6.15 -7.91 9.45
CA TYR A 114 -5.27 -7.85 10.61
C TYR A 114 -5.33 -6.51 11.32
N VAL A 115 -5.36 -5.38 10.60
CA VAL A 115 -5.52 -4.06 11.20
C VAL A 115 -6.79 -4.02 12.06
N ALA A 116 -7.91 -4.46 11.50
CA ALA A 116 -9.18 -4.53 12.22
C ALA A 116 -9.14 -5.48 13.45
N ALA A 117 -8.41 -6.59 13.35
CA ALA A 117 -8.22 -7.52 14.48
C ALA A 117 -7.33 -6.94 15.59
N ILE A 118 -6.32 -6.13 15.24
CA ILE A 118 -5.41 -5.47 16.18
C ILE A 118 -6.14 -4.39 16.96
N GLU A 119 -6.94 -3.57 16.28
CA GLU A 119 -7.72 -2.50 16.91
C GLU A 119 -8.76 -3.01 17.92
N THR A 120 -9.07 -4.31 17.88
CA THR A 120 -10.10 -4.95 18.71
C THR A 120 -9.57 -5.93 19.76
N SER A 121 -8.26 -6.18 19.84
CA SER A 121 -7.70 -7.32 20.62
C SER A 121 -6.63 -6.96 21.65
N ASN A 122 -6.43 -7.87 22.62
CA ASN A 122 -5.40 -7.81 23.66
C ASN A 122 -4.02 -8.27 23.13
N THR A 123 -2.94 -7.77 23.73
CA THR A 123 -1.56 -7.70 23.18
C THR A 123 -0.90 -9.00 22.72
N ASP A 124 -1.27 -10.16 23.27
CA ASP A 124 -0.64 -11.46 22.93
C ASP A 124 -1.25 -12.12 21.69
N LEU A 125 -2.54 -11.89 21.42
CA LEU A 125 -3.19 -12.40 20.21
C LEU A 125 -2.68 -11.64 18.97
N ILE A 126 -2.49 -10.32 19.14
CA ILE A 126 -1.87 -9.42 18.16
C ILE A 126 -0.51 -9.96 17.72
N ARG A 127 0.37 -10.32 18.67
CA ARG A 127 1.72 -10.82 18.37
C ARG A 127 1.72 -12.13 17.58
N LYS A 128 0.79 -13.05 17.83
CA LYS A 128 0.67 -14.32 17.08
C LYS A 128 0.04 -14.14 15.69
N GLN A 129 -0.96 -13.26 15.58
CA GLN A 129 -1.61 -12.95 14.32
C GLN A 129 -0.69 -12.14 13.39
N ALA A 130 0.04 -11.17 13.92
CA ALA A 130 1.14 -10.46 13.28
C ALA A 130 2.19 -11.39 12.64
N LYS A 131 2.64 -12.40 13.40
CA LYS A 131 3.55 -13.44 12.88
C LYS A 131 2.92 -14.22 11.73
N SER A 132 1.63 -14.54 11.85
CA SER A 132 0.89 -15.26 10.81
C SER A 132 0.71 -14.42 9.54
N LEU A 133 0.50 -13.10 9.66
CA LEU A 133 0.45 -12.16 8.55
C LEU A 133 1.81 -12.10 7.85
N ALA A 134 2.89 -11.85 8.60
CA ALA A 134 4.23 -11.81 8.04
C ALA A 134 4.58 -13.09 7.26
N ILE A 135 4.19 -14.25 7.80
CA ILE A 135 4.36 -15.54 7.16
C ILE A 135 3.50 -15.65 5.88
N ALA A 136 2.23 -15.24 5.91
CA ALA A 136 1.35 -15.28 4.73
C ALA A 136 1.83 -14.35 3.60
N LEU A 137 2.24 -13.13 3.93
CA LEU A 137 2.77 -12.14 2.99
C LEU A 137 3.98 -12.67 2.24
N LEU A 138 4.89 -13.34 2.96
CA LEU A 138 6.16 -13.79 2.44
C LEU A 138 6.08 -15.16 1.76
N LEU A 139 5.17 -16.05 2.17
CA LEU A 139 4.95 -17.34 1.51
C LEU A 139 4.31 -17.20 0.12
N SER A 140 3.61 -16.09 -0.16
CA SER A 140 3.09 -15.81 -1.49
C SER A 140 4.17 -15.62 -2.58
N ARG A 141 5.46 -15.54 -2.22
CA ARG A 141 6.60 -15.53 -3.17
C ARG A 141 6.93 -16.91 -3.76
N LYS A 142 6.38 -18.02 -3.25
CA LYS A 142 6.76 -19.36 -3.72
C LYS A 142 6.10 -19.83 -5.01
N ASP A 143 5.08 -19.12 -5.51
CA ASP A 143 4.31 -19.52 -6.70
C ASP A 143 4.45 -18.55 -7.89
N SER A 144 5.64 -17.98 -8.12
CA SER A 144 5.92 -17.15 -9.32
C SER A 144 7.24 -17.53 -9.96
#